data_AF-A0A068NR45-F1
#
_entry.id   AF-A0A068NR45-F1
#
_cell.length_a   1.000
_cell.length_b   1.000
_cell.length_c   1.000
_cell.angle_alpha   90.00
_cell.angle_beta   90.00
_cell.angle_gamma   90.00
#
_symmetry.space_group_name_H-M   'P 1'
#
loop_
_entity.id
_entity.type
_entity.pdbx_description
1 polymer ?
#
loop_
_entity_poly.entity_id
_entity_poly.type
_entity_poly.pdbx_seq_one_letter_code
_entity_poly.pdbx_strand_id
1 'polypeptide(L)'
;MHAVFLILGVIAIVLSIVCSIIVLIEAFKDSILKGVLCFVCGCYFLYYALFDFEHENKWLIVIGSLGGGSIASGLLKMGGYY
;
A
#
# COMPACT_ATOMS: atom_id res chain seq x y z
N MET A 1 -9.58 7.90 23.97
CA MET A 1 -8.98 6.65 23.46
C MET A 1 -9.37 6.35 22.01
N HIS A 2 -10.63 6.49 21.60
CA HIS A 2 -11.08 6.28 20.21
C HIS A 2 -10.42 7.18 19.14
N ALA A 3 -10.25 8.47 19.41
CA ALA A 3 -9.66 9.42 18.46
C ALA A 3 -8.19 9.09 18.08
N VAL A 4 -7.42 8.50 19.00
CA VAL A 4 -6.02 8.13 18.74
C VAL A 4 -5.93 7.01 17.72
N PHE A 5 -6.78 5.97 17.85
CA PHE A 5 -6.84 4.86 16.89
C PHE A 5 -7.33 5.30 15.51
N LEU A 6 -8.25 6.28 15.48
CA LEU A 6 -8.71 6.90 14.24
C LEU A 6 -7.59 7.63 13.50
N ILE A 7 -6.85 8.49 14.22
CA ILE A 7 -5.72 9.25 13.64
C ILE A 7 -4.64 8.28 13.17
N LEU A 8 -4.29 7.27 13.97
CA LEU A 8 -3.30 6.27 13.56
C LEU A 8 -3.77 5.46 12.34
N GLY A 9 -5.06 5.11 12.28
CA GLY A 9 -5.66 4.42 11.14
C GLY A 9 -5.59 5.26 9.85
N VAL A 10 -5.88 6.56 9.95
CA VAL A 10 -5.75 7.49 8.81
C VAL A 10 -4.29 7.61 8.37
N ILE A 11 -3.35 7.74 9.31
CA ILE A 11 -1.91 7.81 8.99
C ILE A 11 -1.47 6.50 8.29
N ALA A 12 -1.90 5.35 8.79
CA ALA A 12 -1.59 4.06 8.18
C ALA A 12 -2.14 3.93 6.75
N ILE A 13 -3.37 4.42 6.49
CA ILE A 13 -3.94 4.47 5.14
C ILE A 13 -3.11 5.37 4.23
N VAL A 14 -2.76 6.57 4.68
CA VAL A 14 -1.96 7.51 3.88
C VAL A 14 -0.61 6.91 3.54
N LEU A 15 0.07 6.29 4.51
CA LEU A 15 1.35 5.61 4.27
C LEU A 15 1.21 4.44 3.29
N SER A 16 0.11 3.69 3.37
CA SER A 16 -0.18 2.58 2.46
C SER A 16 -0.42 3.05 1.03
N ILE A 17 -1.13 4.17 0.86
CA ILE A 17 -1.34 4.82 -0.44
C ILE A 17 0.00 5.31 -1.00
N VAL A 18 0.82 6.00 -0.20
CA VAL A 18 2.13 6.50 -0.63
C VAL A 18 3.04 5.36 -1.08
N CYS A 19 3.12 4.27 -0.31
CA CYS A 19 3.88 3.08 -0.70
C CYS A 19 3.37 2.47 -2.01
N SER A 20 2.04 2.43 -2.19
CA SER A 20 1.44 1.91 -3.42
C SER A 20 1.75 2.78 -4.64
N ILE A 21 1.75 4.10 -4.47
CA ILE A 21 2.15 5.06 -5.52
C ILE A 21 3.61 4.87 -5.91
N ILE A 22 4.52 4.66 -4.94
CA ILE A 22 5.95 4.44 -5.24
C ILE A 22 6.13 3.19 -6.11
N VAL A 23 5.47 2.07 -5.76
CA VAL A 23 5.50 0.84 -6.58
C VAL A 23 4.95 1.11 -7.97
N LEU A 24 3.87 1.89 -8.07
CA LEU A 24 3.25 2.21 -9.35
C LEU A 24 4.16 3.09 -10.23
N ILE A 25 4.82 4.10 -9.65
CA ILE A 25 5.77 4.95 -10.36
C ILE A 25 6.92 4.12 -10.93
N GLU A 26 7.47 3.18 -10.15
CA GLU A 26 8.49 2.27 -10.68
C GLU A 26 7.93 1.37 -11.79
N ALA A 27 6.73 0.81 -11.63
CA ALA A 27 6.10 0.03 -12.68
C ALA A 27 5.95 0.82 -14.00
N PHE A 28 5.60 2.11 -13.92
CA PHE A 28 5.53 2.99 -15.09
C PHE A 28 6.90 3.34 -15.67
N LYS A 29 7.94 3.48 -14.84
CA LYS A 29 9.31 3.71 -15.28
C LYS A 29 9.87 2.52 -16.04
N ASP A 30 9.56 1.30 -15.60
CA ASP A 30 10.00 0.07 -16.26
C ASP A 30 9.21 -0.18 -17.56
N SER A 31 7.87 -0.05 -17.53
CA SER A 31 7.04 -0.20 -18.72
C SER A 31 5.64 0.35 -18.53
N ILE A 32 5.16 1.16 -19.49
CA ILE A 32 3.80 1.74 -19.47
C ILE A 32 2.72 0.66 -19.28
N LEU A 33 2.85 -0.49 -19.97
CA LEU A 33 1.93 -1.61 -19.84
C LEU A 33 1.92 -2.21 -18.43
N LYS A 34 3.09 -2.38 -17.81
CA LYS A 34 3.20 -2.89 -16.42
C LYS A 34 2.56 -1.91 -15.44
N GLY A 35 2.81 -0.61 -15.60
CA GLY A 35 2.17 0.45 -14.81
C GLY A 35 0.65 0.43 -14.91
N VAL A 36 0.11 0.34 -16.13
CA VAL A 36 -1.35 0.24 -16.35
C VAL A 36 -1.92 -1.05 -15.77
N LEU A 37 -1.25 -2.19 -15.94
CA LEU A 37 -1.68 -3.46 -15.34
C LEU A 37 -1.67 -3.42 -13.81
N CYS A 38 -0.64 -2.81 -13.20
CA CYS A 38 -0.58 -2.57 -11.76
C CYS A 38 -1.71 -1.66 -11.28
N PHE A 39 -2.09 -0.65 -12.07
CA PHE A 39 -3.17 0.27 -11.69
C PHE A 39 -4.56 -0.39 -11.78
N VAL A 40 -4.80 -1.14 -12.85
CA VAL A 40 -6.12 -1.72 -13.16
C VAL A 40 -6.33 -3.06 -12.44
N CYS A 41 -5.27 -3.85 -12.25
CA CYS A 41 -5.34 -5.17 -11.67
C CYS A 41 -4.53 -5.24 -10.37
N GLY A 42 -5.22 -5.20 -9.24
CA GLY A 42 -4.60 -5.34 -7.91
C GLY A 42 -3.83 -6.66 -7.74
N CYS A 43 -4.26 -7.75 -8.40
CA CYS A 43 -3.50 -9.00 -8.40
C CYS A 43 -2.17 -8.89 -9.15
N TYR A 44 -2.12 -8.12 -10.25
CA TYR A 44 -0.88 -7.86 -10.96
C TYR A 44 0.03 -6.93 -10.16
N PHE A 45 -0.55 -5.93 -9.47
CA PHE A 45 0.18 -5.10 -8.53
C PHE A 45 0.90 -5.93 -7.46
N LEU A 46 0.22 -6.92 -6.87
CA LEU A 46 0.83 -7.86 -5.91
C LEU A 46 2.01 -8.62 -6.50
N TYR A 47 1.81 -9.18 -7.70
CA TYR A 47 2.86 -9.91 -8.40
C TYR A 47 4.08 -9.00 -8.66
N TYR A 48 3.85 -7.82 -9.20
CA TYR A 48 4.90 -6.85 -9.51
C TYR A 48 5.62 -6.39 -8.24
N ALA A 49 4.88 -6.04 -7.18
CA ALA A 49 5.44 -5.60 -5.90
C ALA A 49 6.33 -6.68 -5.25
N LEU A 50 5.98 -7.96 -5.38
CA LEU A 50 6.73 -9.07 -4.79
C LEU A 50 7.90 -9.53 -5.65
N PHE A 51 7.72 -9.64 -6.97
CA PHE A 51 8.70 -10.26 -7.88
C PHE A 51 9.54 -9.23 -8.64
N ASP A 52 8.91 -8.27 -9.32
CA ASP A 52 9.58 -7.34 -10.25
C ASP A 52 10.11 -6.07 -9.57
N PHE A 53 9.56 -5.67 -8.42
CA PHE A 53 9.92 -4.40 -7.77
C PHE A 53 11.34 -4.48 -7.18
N GLU A 54 12.29 -3.76 -7.78
CA GLU A 54 13.67 -3.63 -7.34
C GLU A 54 13.90 -2.27 -6.68
N HIS A 55 13.99 -2.24 -5.35
CA HIS A 55 14.21 -1.01 -4.58
C HIS A 55 14.97 -1.33 -3.29
N GLU A 56 15.86 -0.45 -2.81
CA GLU A 56 16.62 -0.67 -1.56
C GLU A 56 15.71 -0.97 -0.37
N ASN A 57 14.55 -0.33 -0.31
CA ASN A 57 13.54 -0.51 0.74
C ASN A 57 12.35 -1.35 0.27
N LYS A 58 12.55 -2.27 -0.68
CA LYS A 58 11.50 -3.13 -1.28
C LYS A 58 10.52 -3.66 -0.24
N TRP A 59 11.05 -4.40 0.74
CA TRP A 59 10.20 -5.06 1.73
C TRP A 59 9.42 -4.08 2.59
N LEU A 60 9.99 -2.92 2.96
CA LEU A 60 9.30 -1.87 3.71
C LEU A 60 8.13 -1.27 2.92
N ILE A 61 8.31 -1.05 1.62
CA ILE A 61 7.29 -0.47 0.75
C ILE A 61 6.19 -1.50 0.48
N VAL A 62 6.56 -2.77 0.24
CA VAL A 62 5.61 -3.87 -0.01
C VAL A 62 4.77 -4.17 1.22
N ILE A 63 5.37 -4.26 2.42
CA ILE A 63 4.59 -4.42 3.65
C ILE A 63 3.78 -3.16 3.98
N GLY A 64 4.25 -1.98 3.60
CA GLY A 64 3.50 -0.73 3.76
C GLY A 64 2.26 -0.68 2.87
N SER A 65 2.40 -1.05 1.59
CA SER A 65 1.28 -1.08 0.65
C SER A 65 0.27 -2.19 0.96
N LEU A 66 0.74 -3.35 1.42
CA LEU A 66 -0.13 -4.49 1.71
C LEU A 66 -0.64 -4.54 3.14
N GLY A 67 0.27 -4.39 4.10
CA GLY A 67 -0.03 -4.45 5.52
C GLY A 67 -0.70 -3.17 6.04
N GLY A 68 -0.44 -2.02 5.42
CA GLY A 68 -1.03 -0.75 5.84
C GLY A 68 -2.57 -0.77 5.81
N GLY A 69 -3.17 -1.40 4.79
CA GLY A 69 -4.62 -1.54 4.70
C GLY A 69 -5.24 -2.45 5.78
N SER A 70 -4.61 -3.59 6.07
CA SER A 70 -5.07 -4.55 7.08
C SER A 70 -4.89 -4.01 8.50
N ILE A 71 -3.75 -3.38 8.78
CA ILE A 71 -3.45 -2.74 10.07
C ILE A 71 -4.38 -1.56 10.29
N ALA A 72 -4.59 -0.70 9.28
CA ALA A 72 -5.53 0.40 9.37
C ALA A 72 -6.97 -0.08 9.63
N SER A 73 -7.41 -1.13 8.94
CA SER A 73 -8.75 -1.71 9.13
C SER A 73 -8.94 -2.24 10.55
N GLY A 74 -7.91 -2.89 11.12
CA GLY A 74 -7.91 -3.32 12.52
C GLY A 74 -7.98 -2.15 13.50
N LEU A 75 -7.16 -1.13 13.29
CA LEU A 75 -7.15 0.06 14.15
C LEU A 75 -8.45 0.87 14.06
N LEU A 76 -9.03 1.02 12.88
CA LEU A 76 -10.30 1.73 12.70
C LEU A 76 -11.47 0.98 13.37
N LYS A 77 -11.48 -0.36 13.32
CA LYS A 77 -12.45 -1.18 14.07
C LYS A 77 -12.30 -1.02 15.58
N MET A 78 -11.06 -1.02 16.09
CA MET A 78 -10.80 -0.77 17.53
C MET A 78 -11.10 0.69 17.94
N GLY A 79 -11.06 1.61 16.98
CA GLY A 79 -11.42 3.02 17.15
C GLY A 79 -12.92 3.29 17.28
N GLY A 80 -13.80 2.31 17.05
CA GLY A 80 -15.25 2.45 17.23
C GLY A 80 -16.03 2.84 15.97
N TYR A 81 -15.49 2.58 14.77
CA TYR A 81 -16.24 2.68 13.51
C TYR A 81 -17.05 1.39 13.26
N TYR A 82 -18.34 1.40 13.63
CA TYR A 82 -19.44 0.55 13.13
C TYR A 82 -20.74 1.35 13.15
#